data_AF-Q6W5M9-F1
#
_entry.id   AF-Q6W5M9-F1
#
_cell.length_a   1.000
_cell.length_b   1.000
_cell.length_c   1.000
_cell.angle_alpha   90.00
_cell.angle_beta   90.00
_cell.angle_gamma   90.00
#
_symmetry.space_group_name_H-M   'P 1'
#
loop_
_entity.id
_entity.type
_entity.pdbx_description
1 polymer ?
#
loop_
_entity_poly.entity_id
_entity_poly.type
_entity_poly.pdbx_seq_one_letter_code
_entity_poly.pdbx_strand_id
1 'polypeptide(L)'
;GKRKIQPGDKMAGRHGNKGVVSKIVPIEDMPFLEDGTHADIVLNPLGVPSRMNVGQILETHLGWACAGLGKRIGQTVDAYLSKQDIKPLKETLKKVYGEDETIKSLNDNELIELGQNLSRGVPIATPVFDGAKEADIEEMLKLAGLDASGQSTVYDGRTGDPFDRKVTVGYIYMLKLHHLVDDKIHARSIGPYSLVTQQPLGGKAQFGGQRFGEMEVWALEAYGAAYTLQE
;
A
#
# COMPACT_ATOMS: atom_id res chain seq x y z
N GLY A 1 -2.54 -12.62 -20.59
CA GLY A 1 -1.34 -11.93 -20.08
C GLY A 1 -1.68 -11.18 -18.80
N LYS A 2 -0.75 -11.10 -17.84
CA LYS A 2 -0.97 -10.29 -16.62
C LYS A 2 -1.03 -8.80 -17.01
N ARG A 3 -2.15 -8.12 -16.75
CA ARG A 3 -2.31 -6.68 -17.03
C ARG A 3 -1.42 -5.88 -16.07
N LYS A 4 -0.67 -4.91 -16.60
CA LYS A 4 0.21 -4.03 -15.80
C LYS A 4 -0.63 -3.04 -14.98
N ILE A 5 -0.02 -2.44 -13.96
CA ILE A 5 -0.64 -1.32 -13.22
C ILE A 5 -0.47 -0.03 -14.02
N GLN A 6 -1.48 0.83 -14.05
CA GLN A 6 -1.45 2.09 -14.77
C GLN A 6 -2.28 3.16 -14.07
N PRO A 7 -2.06 4.46 -14.38
CA PRO A 7 -2.92 5.53 -13.91
C PRO A 7 -4.40 5.26 -14.23
N GLY A 8 -5.27 5.49 -13.25
CA GLY A 8 -6.69 5.18 -13.33
C GLY A 8 -7.09 3.83 -12.73
N ASP A 9 -6.15 2.90 -12.50
CA ASP A 9 -6.45 1.64 -11.81
C ASP A 9 -6.81 1.88 -10.34
N LYS A 10 -7.73 1.06 -9.82
CA LYS A 10 -8.21 1.19 -8.44
C LYS A 10 -7.44 0.28 -7.49
N MET A 11 -6.92 0.88 -6.42
CA MET A 11 -6.20 0.20 -5.34
C MET A 11 -6.96 0.38 -4.02
N ALA A 12 -6.76 -0.54 -3.08
CA ALA A 12 -7.35 -0.46 -1.74
C ALA A 12 -6.41 -1.03 -0.68
N GLY A 13 -6.42 -0.44 0.51
CA GLY A 13 -5.88 -1.08 1.72
C GLY A 13 -6.95 -1.92 2.42
N ARG A 14 -6.52 -2.60 3.50
CA ARG A 14 -7.41 -3.47 4.30
C ARG A 14 -8.37 -2.70 5.22
N HIS A 15 -8.07 -1.42 5.48
CA HIS A 15 -8.83 -0.56 6.40
C HIS A 15 -9.88 0.32 5.70
N GLY A 16 -10.37 -0.13 4.54
CA GLY A 16 -11.41 0.56 3.77
C GLY A 16 -10.93 1.79 2.98
N ASN A 17 -9.65 2.16 3.09
CA ASN A 17 -9.03 3.18 2.26
C ASN A 17 -8.96 2.69 0.80
N LYS A 18 -9.61 3.42 -0.10
CA LYS A 18 -9.63 3.13 -1.54
C LYS A 18 -9.10 4.35 -2.29
N GLY A 19 -8.30 4.11 -3.30
CA GLY A 19 -7.68 5.15 -4.13
C GLY A 19 -7.62 4.75 -5.59
N VAL A 20 -7.38 5.75 -6.44
CA VAL A 20 -7.07 5.55 -7.85
C VAL A 20 -5.62 5.95 -8.04
N VAL A 21 -4.85 5.16 -8.79
CA VAL A 21 -3.47 5.52 -9.13
C VAL A 21 -3.49 6.81 -9.94
N SER A 22 -2.93 7.89 -9.41
CA SER A 22 -2.91 9.21 -10.07
C SER A 22 -1.74 9.33 -11.05
N LYS A 23 -0.53 8.98 -10.59
CA LYS A 23 0.71 9.06 -11.35
C LYS A 23 1.63 7.91 -10.97
N ILE A 24 2.39 7.42 -11.95
CA ILE A 24 3.56 6.56 -11.73
C ILE A 24 4.77 7.43 -12.05
N VAL A 25 5.67 7.59 -11.09
CA VAL A 25 6.87 8.42 -11.24
C VAL A 25 8.13 7.55 -11.22
N PRO A 26 9.24 8.04 -11.78
CA PRO A 26 10.55 7.42 -11.59
C PRO A 26 10.93 7.34 -10.10
N ILE A 27 11.85 6.42 -9.76
CA ILE A 27 12.24 6.19 -8.36
C ILE A 27 12.97 7.41 -7.79
N GLU A 28 13.79 8.09 -8.60
CA GLU A 28 14.55 9.29 -8.23
C GLU A 28 13.65 10.47 -7.82
N ASP A 29 12.39 10.46 -8.25
CA ASP A 29 11.39 11.47 -7.92
C ASP A 29 10.68 11.19 -6.59
N MET A 30 10.88 10.00 -6.00
CA MET A 30 10.19 9.56 -4.80
C MET A 30 10.92 10.02 -3.53
N PRO A 31 10.19 10.33 -2.45
CA PRO A 31 10.81 10.61 -1.17
C PRO A 31 11.60 9.40 -0.66
N PHE A 32 12.73 9.66 -0.01
CA PHE A 32 13.66 8.62 0.46
C PHE A 32 14.10 8.83 1.92
N LEU A 33 14.51 7.75 2.56
CA LEU A 33 15.01 7.71 3.94
C LEU A 33 16.50 8.04 4.01
N GLU A 34 17.01 8.28 5.22
CA GLU A 34 18.45 8.51 5.49
C GLU A 34 19.36 7.40 4.96
N ASP A 35 18.86 6.16 4.89
CA ASP A 35 19.61 5.02 4.34
C ASP A 35 19.51 4.88 2.81
N GLY A 36 18.89 5.83 2.13
CA GLY A 36 18.68 5.86 0.68
C GLY A 36 17.49 5.04 0.18
N THR A 37 16.75 4.38 1.06
CA THR A 37 15.57 3.61 0.68
C THR A 37 14.43 4.55 0.24
N HIS A 38 13.93 4.36 -0.97
CA HIS A 38 12.83 5.17 -1.52
C HIS A 38 11.47 4.59 -1.13
N ALA A 39 10.48 5.44 -0.94
CA ALA A 39 9.09 5.01 -0.77
C ALA A 39 8.51 4.50 -2.09
N ASP A 40 7.70 3.44 -2.05
CA ASP A 40 6.99 2.92 -3.22
C ASP A 40 5.65 3.63 -3.47
N ILE A 41 4.94 4.02 -2.40
CA ILE A 41 3.60 4.60 -2.45
C ILE A 41 3.51 5.76 -1.45
N VAL A 42 2.98 6.90 -1.91
CA VAL A 42 2.65 8.05 -1.06
C VAL A 42 1.14 8.12 -0.87
N LEU A 43 0.69 8.14 0.39
CA LEU A 43 -0.72 8.24 0.75
C LEU A 43 -1.03 9.61 1.39
N ASN A 44 -2.25 10.11 1.15
CA ASN A 44 -2.70 11.38 1.72
C ASN A 44 -3.15 11.18 3.19
N PRO A 45 -2.54 11.88 4.17
CA PRO A 45 -2.90 11.73 5.59
C PRO A 45 -4.30 12.27 5.92
N LEU A 46 -4.84 13.21 5.12
CA LEU A 46 -6.14 13.83 5.39
C LEU A 46 -7.31 12.83 5.34
N GLY A 47 -7.12 11.70 4.66
CA GLY A 47 -8.15 10.67 4.55
C GLY A 47 -8.34 9.84 5.82
N VAL A 48 -7.43 9.93 6.79
CA VAL A 48 -7.48 9.14 8.04
C VAL A 48 -8.41 9.77 9.08
N PRO A 49 -8.26 11.07 9.46
CA PRO A 49 -9.13 11.68 10.47
C PRO A 49 -10.59 11.70 10.04
N SER A 50 -10.86 11.99 8.76
CA SER A 50 -12.24 12.10 8.25
C SER A 50 -12.99 10.76 8.21
N ARG A 51 -12.26 9.63 8.13
CA ARG A 51 -12.84 8.28 8.03
C ARG A 51 -12.72 7.46 9.30
N MET A 52 -12.02 8.00 10.31
CA MET A 52 -11.80 7.35 11.62
C MET A 52 -11.18 5.95 11.52
N ASN A 53 -10.35 5.69 10.51
CA ASN A 53 -9.72 4.39 10.27
C ASN A 53 -8.24 4.39 10.67
N VAL A 54 -8.00 4.65 11.96
CA VAL A 54 -6.65 4.73 12.59
C VAL A 54 -5.87 3.42 12.48
N GLY A 55 -6.56 2.27 12.37
CA GLY A 55 -5.93 0.96 12.24
C GLY A 55 -4.90 0.85 11.11
N GLN A 56 -5.04 1.64 10.03
CA GLN A 56 -4.06 1.64 8.94
C GLN A 56 -2.70 2.22 9.37
N ILE A 57 -2.69 3.17 10.32
CA ILE A 57 -1.46 3.74 10.87
C ILE A 57 -0.79 2.69 11.76
N LEU A 58 -1.57 2.00 12.60
CA LEU A 58 -1.07 0.90 13.43
C LEU A 58 -0.51 -0.25 12.59
N GLU A 59 -1.18 -0.63 11.49
CA GLU A 59 -0.68 -1.59 10.52
C GLU A 59 0.65 -1.11 9.92
N THR A 60 0.74 0.17 9.54
CA THR A 60 1.95 0.76 8.95
C THR A 60 3.13 0.71 9.93
N HIS A 61 2.92 1.08 11.19
CA HIS A 61 3.95 1.03 12.24
C HIS A 61 4.38 -0.41 12.55
N LEU A 62 3.42 -1.33 12.71
CA LEU A 62 3.71 -2.73 12.95
C LEU A 62 4.47 -3.35 11.78
N GLY A 63 4.06 -3.07 10.55
CA GLY A 63 4.74 -3.51 9.34
C GLY A 63 6.16 -2.95 9.23
N TRP A 64 6.39 -1.71 9.68
CA TRP A 64 7.71 -1.10 9.76
C TRP A 64 8.63 -1.84 10.73
N ALA A 65 8.13 -2.14 11.93
CA ALA A 65 8.84 -2.93 12.92
C ALA A 65 9.15 -4.34 12.40
N CYS A 66 8.18 -5.03 11.79
CA CYS A 66 8.35 -6.35 11.19
C CYS A 66 9.46 -6.38 10.14
N ALA A 67 9.51 -5.39 9.25
CA ALA A 67 10.54 -5.28 8.23
C ALA A 67 11.92 -4.97 8.84
N GLY A 68 11.98 -4.08 9.82
CA GLY A 68 13.23 -3.78 10.54
C GLY A 68 13.80 -4.99 11.29
N LEU A 69 12.93 -5.77 11.97
CA LEU A 69 13.31 -7.03 12.59
C LEU A 69 13.79 -8.05 11.55
N GLY A 70 13.11 -8.15 10.41
CA GLY A 70 13.52 -9.02 9.30
C GLY A 70 14.92 -8.66 8.77
N LYS A 71 15.19 -7.36 8.52
CA LYS A 71 16.51 -6.87 8.11
C LYS A 71 17.59 -7.25 9.13
N ARG A 72 17.30 -7.14 10.42
CA ARG A 72 18.22 -7.52 11.50
C ARG A 72 18.47 -9.02 11.56
N ILE A 73 17.44 -9.85 11.39
CA ILE A 73 17.57 -11.31 11.28
C ILE A 73 18.44 -11.66 10.07
N GLY A 74 18.18 -11.06 8.90
CA GLY A 74 19.00 -11.25 7.69
C GLY A 74 20.48 -10.97 7.94
N GLN A 75 20.80 -9.85 8.60
CA GLN A 75 22.19 -9.52 8.98
C GLN A 75 22.82 -10.59 9.88
N THR A 76 22.07 -11.19 10.81
CA THR A 76 22.59 -12.28 11.65
C THR A 76 22.80 -13.58 10.87
N VAL A 77 21.96 -13.85 9.87
CA VAL A 77 22.15 -14.99 8.95
C VAL A 77 23.39 -14.78 8.09
N ASP A 78 23.61 -13.58 7.55
CA ASP A 78 24.81 -13.25 6.76
C ASP A 78 26.08 -13.35 7.62
N ALA A 79 26.00 -12.93 8.89
CA ALA A 79 27.08 -13.08 9.85
C ALA A 79 27.38 -14.56 10.14
N TYR A 80 26.36 -15.42 10.24
CA TYR A 80 26.53 -16.87 10.36
C TYR A 80 27.24 -17.45 9.13
N LEU A 81 26.83 -17.09 7.91
CA LEU A 81 27.46 -17.58 6.68
C LEU A 81 28.95 -17.19 6.60
N SER A 82 29.32 -16.06 7.20
CA SER A 82 30.70 -15.55 7.20
C SER A 82 31.57 -16.12 8.32
N LYS A 83 31.04 -16.22 9.55
CA LYS A 83 31.80 -16.51 10.78
C LYS A 83 31.42 -17.83 11.47
N GLN A 84 30.41 -18.54 10.96
CA GLN A 84 29.81 -19.75 11.54
C GLN A 84 29.33 -19.60 12.99
N ASP A 85 29.00 -18.37 13.42
CA ASP A 85 28.48 -18.12 14.77
C ASP A 85 26.96 -17.98 14.74
N ILE A 86 26.25 -18.94 15.35
CA ILE A 86 24.78 -18.99 15.40
C ILE A 86 24.20 -18.27 16.61
N LYS A 87 25.03 -17.91 17.60
CA LYS A 87 24.55 -17.28 18.84
C LYS A 87 23.77 -15.99 18.57
N PRO A 88 24.20 -15.08 17.67
CA PRO A 88 23.45 -13.85 17.39
C PRO A 88 22.05 -14.11 16.81
N LEU A 89 21.91 -15.12 15.97
CA LEU A 89 20.63 -15.52 15.39
C LEU A 89 19.69 -16.05 16.47
N LYS A 90 20.18 -16.96 17.33
CA LYS A 90 19.40 -17.51 18.46
C LYS A 90 18.94 -16.41 19.42
N GLU A 91 19.83 -15.49 19.78
CA GLU A 91 19.49 -14.36 20.65
C GLU A 91 18.46 -13.42 20.02
N THR A 92 18.57 -13.16 18.71
CA THR A 92 17.63 -12.29 18.00
C THR A 92 16.25 -12.95 17.91
N LEU A 93 16.18 -14.23 17.51
CA LEU A 93 14.92 -14.97 17.47
C LEU A 93 14.25 -15.08 18.84
N LYS A 94 15.04 -15.30 19.89
CA LYS A 94 14.55 -15.32 21.28
C LYS A 94 13.97 -13.96 21.72
N LYS A 95 14.55 -12.85 21.28
CA LYS A 95 14.00 -11.51 21.57
C LYS A 95 12.69 -11.24 20.83
N VAL A 96 12.54 -11.78 19.61
CA VAL A 96 11.36 -11.55 18.76
C VAL A 96 10.18 -12.44 19.19
N TYR A 97 10.43 -13.73 19.44
CA TYR A 97 9.38 -14.72 19.70
C TYR A 97 9.30 -15.16 21.17
N GLY A 98 10.19 -14.67 22.03
CA GLY A 98 10.25 -15.07 23.43
C GLY A 98 10.74 -16.51 23.61
N GLU A 99 10.14 -17.22 24.57
CA GLU A 99 10.51 -18.58 24.98
C GLU A 99 9.75 -19.66 24.19
N ASP A 100 9.47 -19.45 22.90
CA ASP A 100 8.72 -20.36 22.03
C ASP A 100 9.39 -21.75 21.94
N GLU A 101 8.61 -22.80 22.25
CA GLU A 101 9.09 -24.19 22.26
C GLU A 101 9.42 -24.72 20.86
N THR A 102 8.71 -24.25 19.83
CA THR A 102 8.94 -24.62 18.44
C THR A 102 10.33 -24.19 18.02
N ILE A 103 10.71 -22.93 18.30
CA ILE A 103 12.03 -22.38 17.94
C ILE A 103 13.17 -23.10 18.69
N LYS A 104 12.94 -23.47 19.95
CA LYS A 104 13.94 -24.22 20.74
C LYS A 104 14.17 -25.64 20.23
N SER A 105 13.15 -26.25 19.64
CA SER A 105 13.22 -27.60 19.10
C SER A 105 13.98 -27.70 17.78
N LEU A 106 14.16 -26.57 17.07
CA LEU A 106 14.81 -26.54 15.77
C LEU A 106 16.32 -26.76 15.88
N ASN A 107 16.86 -27.50 14.91
CA ASN A 107 18.29 -27.65 14.75
C ASN A 107 18.94 -26.41 14.12
N ASP A 108 20.27 -26.35 14.13
CA ASP A 108 21.00 -25.18 13.63
C ASP A 108 20.73 -24.89 12.14
N ASN A 109 20.55 -25.92 11.30
CA ASN A 109 20.23 -25.76 9.88
C ASN A 109 18.82 -25.21 9.67
N GLU A 110 17.84 -25.71 10.43
CA GLU A 110 16.45 -25.25 10.41
C GLU A 110 16.32 -23.81 10.90
N LEU A 111 17.11 -23.41 11.90
CA LEU A 111 17.14 -22.03 12.39
C LEU A 111 17.66 -21.06 11.32
N ILE A 112 18.62 -21.49 10.51
CA ILE A 112 19.15 -20.69 9.39
C ILE A 112 18.10 -20.58 8.30
N GLU A 113 17.44 -21.68 7.92
CA GLU A 113 16.37 -21.66 6.94
C GLU A 113 15.22 -20.76 7.39
N LEU A 114 14.83 -20.86 8.67
CA LEU A 114 13.86 -19.95 9.29
C LEU A 114 14.34 -18.50 9.20
N GLY A 115 15.59 -18.21 9.57
CA GLY A 115 16.17 -16.87 9.49
C GLY A 115 16.16 -16.30 8.06
N GLN A 116 16.47 -17.12 7.05
CA GLN A 116 16.41 -16.75 5.64
C GLN A 116 14.97 -16.42 5.22
N ASN A 117 14.00 -17.22 5.66
CA ASN A 117 12.58 -16.97 5.39
C ASN A 117 12.08 -15.68 6.05
N LEU A 118 12.56 -15.38 7.27
CA LEU A 118 12.20 -14.18 8.03
C LEU A 118 12.96 -12.91 7.61
N SER A 119 14.01 -13.04 6.78
CA SER A 119 14.85 -11.91 6.35
C SER A 119 14.08 -10.78 5.66
N ARG A 120 12.95 -11.11 5.01
CA ARG A 120 12.08 -10.14 4.32
C ARG A 120 11.10 -9.43 5.25
N GLY A 121 10.97 -9.90 6.49
CA GLY A 121 10.03 -9.38 7.47
C GLY A 121 9.49 -10.48 8.36
N VAL A 122 9.32 -10.18 9.64
CA VAL A 122 8.73 -11.09 10.61
C VAL A 122 7.21 -11.10 10.46
N PRO A 123 6.57 -12.22 10.10
CA PRO A 123 5.11 -12.30 10.03
C PRO A 123 4.53 -12.26 11.45
N ILE A 124 3.49 -11.46 11.63
CA ILE A 124 2.79 -11.29 12.91
C ILE A 124 1.30 -11.55 12.72
N ALA A 125 0.69 -12.12 13.76
CA ALA A 125 -0.74 -12.28 13.88
C ALA A 125 -1.30 -11.32 14.93
N THR A 126 -2.31 -10.54 14.55
CA THR A 126 -3.08 -9.68 15.46
C THR A 126 -4.56 -10.09 15.39
N PRO A 127 -5.09 -10.82 16.40
CA PRO A 127 -6.50 -11.20 16.46
C PRO A 127 -7.46 -10.00 16.44
N VAL A 128 -8.68 -10.22 15.94
CA VAL A 128 -9.65 -9.15 15.64
C VAL A 128 -10.16 -8.39 16.88
N PHE A 129 -10.00 -8.93 18.08
CA PHE A 129 -10.43 -8.27 19.33
C PHE A 129 -9.42 -8.36 20.48
N ASP A 130 -8.31 -9.06 20.27
CA ASP A 130 -7.24 -9.28 21.25
C ASP A 130 -5.89 -9.15 20.54
N GLY A 131 -5.76 -8.05 19.79
CA GLY A 131 -4.59 -7.76 18.98
C GLY A 131 -3.50 -7.03 19.76
N ALA A 132 -2.38 -6.78 19.07
CA ALA A 132 -1.28 -5.97 19.60
C ALA A 132 -1.79 -4.58 20.01
N LYS A 133 -1.36 -4.13 21.19
CA LYS A 133 -1.60 -2.78 21.70
C LYS A 133 -0.51 -1.84 21.22
N GLU A 134 -0.75 -0.54 21.36
CA GLU A 134 0.21 0.50 20.97
C GLU A 134 1.58 0.32 21.64
N ALA A 135 1.59 -0.01 22.94
CA ALA A 135 2.82 -0.28 23.69
C ALA A 135 3.64 -1.45 23.10
N ASP A 136 2.96 -2.51 22.63
CA ASP A 136 3.62 -3.67 22.02
C ASP A 136 4.29 -3.28 20.69
N ILE A 137 3.61 -2.42 19.90
CA ILE A 137 4.14 -1.90 18.62
C ILE A 137 5.37 -1.00 18.88
N GLU A 138 5.30 -0.12 19.88
CA GLU A 138 6.44 0.72 20.27
C GLU A 138 7.65 -0.10 20.72
N GLU A 139 7.42 -1.16 21.51
CA GLU A 139 8.49 -2.06 21.94
C GLU A 139 9.14 -2.75 20.74
N MET A 140 8.33 -3.25 19.81
CA MET A 140 8.85 -3.86 18.59
C MET A 140 9.64 -2.89 17.71
N LEU A 141 9.19 -1.63 17.58
CA LEU A 141 9.93 -0.60 16.86
C LEU A 141 11.30 -0.37 17.50
N LYS A 142 11.37 -0.28 18.84
CA LYS A 142 12.63 -0.16 19.58
C LYS A 142 13.53 -1.39 19.37
N LEU A 143 12.97 -2.60 19.39
CA LEU A 143 13.71 -3.84 19.12
C LEU A 143 14.27 -3.88 17.69
N ALA A 144 13.56 -3.29 16.72
CA ALA A 144 14.02 -3.12 15.35
C ALA A 144 15.09 -2.02 15.19
N GLY A 145 15.35 -1.21 16.21
CA GLY A 145 16.26 -0.06 16.15
C GLY A 145 15.64 1.16 15.48
N LEU A 146 14.30 1.27 15.48
CA LEU A 146 13.53 2.34 14.88
C LEU A 146 13.00 3.30 15.96
N ASP A 147 12.62 4.52 15.54
CA ASP A 147 11.98 5.50 16.43
C ASP A 147 10.62 4.96 16.92
N ALA A 148 10.37 5.07 18.23
CA ALA A 148 9.15 4.57 18.86
C ALA A 148 7.87 5.24 18.32
N SER A 149 7.99 6.47 17.81
CA SER A 149 6.87 7.18 17.18
C SER A 149 6.42 6.57 15.86
N GLY A 150 7.23 5.69 15.24
CA GLY A 150 7.00 5.19 13.89
C GLY A 150 7.22 6.23 12.79
N GLN A 151 7.76 7.41 13.14
CA GLN A 151 8.04 8.49 12.21
C GLN A 151 9.53 8.62 11.92
N SER A 152 9.88 8.91 10.67
CA SER A 152 11.25 9.07 10.20
C SER A 152 11.43 10.42 9.49
N THR A 153 12.67 10.92 9.48
CA THR A 153 13.07 12.00 8.58
C THR A 153 13.09 11.45 7.15
N VAL A 154 12.47 12.18 6.23
CA VAL A 154 12.39 11.81 4.82
C VAL A 154 12.85 13.00 3.99
N TYR A 155 13.55 12.73 2.90
CA TYR A 155 14.11 13.71 1.99
C TYR A 155 13.31 13.72 0.68
N ASP A 156 13.13 14.90 0.09
CA ASP A 156 12.50 15.05 -1.23
C ASP A 156 13.46 14.52 -2.31
N GLY A 157 13.01 13.55 -3.12
CA GLY A 157 13.81 12.99 -4.22
C GLY A 157 14.20 14.03 -5.28
N ARG A 158 13.42 15.10 -5.44
CA ARG A 158 13.66 16.13 -6.47
C ARG A 158 14.66 17.19 -6.06
N THR A 159 14.63 17.61 -4.81
CA THR A 159 15.51 18.68 -4.31
C THR A 159 16.66 18.14 -3.46
N GLY A 160 16.47 16.99 -2.81
CA GLY A 160 17.39 16.42 -1.82
C GLY A 160 17.21 17.00 -0.42
N ASP A 161 16.31 17.96 -0.23
CA ASP A 161 16.10 18.62 1.06
C ASP A 161 15.30 17.74 2.02
N PRO A 162 15.58 17.79 3.34
CA PRO A 162 14.73 17.13 4.33
C PRO A 162 13.37 17.82 4.44
N PHE A 163 12.30 17.05 4.66
CA PHE A 163 11.01 17.64 5.01
C PHE A 163 11.05 18.33 6.38
N ASP A 164 10.26 19.39 6.53
CA ASP A 164 10.15 20.18 7.77
C ASP A 164 9.70 19.38 8.99
N ARG A 165 9.00 18.26 8.78
CA ARG A 165 8.45 17.40 9.84
C ARG A 165 8.74 15.94 9.52
N LYS A 166 8.92 15.15 10.58
CA LYS A 166 8.97 13.70 10.47
C LYS A 166 7.65 13.16 9.88
N VAL A 167 7.76 12.11 9.08
CA VAL A 167 6.64 11.48 8.38
C VAL A 167 6.52 10.04 8.85
N THR A 168 5.29 9.54 8.99
CA THR A 168 5.03 8.13 9.23
C THR A 168 5.46 7.32 8.01
N VAL A 169 6.41 6.41 8.21
CA VAL A 169 6.90 5.50 7.17
C VAL A 169 6.71 4.07 7.67
N GLY A 170 6.31 3.18 6.77
CA GLY A 170 6.08 1.79 7.13
C GLY A 170 5.57 0.95 5.97
N TYR A 171 5.26 -0.30 6.29
CA TYR A 171 4.67 -1.23 5.33
C TYR A 171 3.18 -1.40 5.61
N ILE A 172 2.37 -1.15 4.59
CA ILE A 172 0.92 -1.38 4.61
C ILE A 172 0.55 -2.35 3.51
N TYR A 173 -0.38 -3.27 3.79
CA TYR A 173 -0.81 -4.25 2.80
C TYR A 173 -1.80 -3.64 1.80
N MET A 174 -1.38 -3.56 0.54
CA MET A 174 -2.17 -2.98 -0.55
C MET A 174 -2.69 -4.05 -1.51
N LEU A 175 -3.94 -3.88 -1.95
CA LEU A 175 -4.65 -4.77 -2.86
C LEU A 175 -5.00 -4.02 -4.16
N LYS A 176 -4.76 -4.68 -5.31
CA LYS A 176 -5.28 -4.23 -6.60
C LYS A 176 -6.70 -4.73 -6.77
N LEU A 177 -7.65 -3.82 -7.00
CA LEU A 177 -9.04 -4.21 -7.23
C LEU A 177 -9.28 -4.61 -8.69
N HIS A 178 -10.32 -5.40 -8.94
CA HIS A 178 -10.77 -5.77 -10.29
C HIS A 178 -11.35 -4.58 -11.09
N HIS A 179 -11.41 -3.37 -10.50
CA HIS A 179 -11.85 -2.16 -11.19
C HIS A 179 -10.67 -1.57 -11.98
N LEU A 180 -10.48 -2.06 -13.20
CA LEU A 180 -9.41 -1.65 -14.09
C LEU A 180 -9.88 -0.53 -15.02
N VAL A 181 -9.02 0.46 -15.25
CA VAL A 181 -9.38 1.61 -16.07
C VAL A 181 -9.65 1.22 -17.53
N ASP A 182 -8.92 0.25 -18.07
CA ASP A 182 -9.13 -0.28 -19.43
C ASP A 182 -10.55 -0.82 -19.64
N ASP A 183 -11.14 -1.40 -18.59
CA ASP A 183 -12.50 -1.93 -18.66
C ASP A 183 -13.54 -0.79 -18.61
N LYS A 184 -13.16 0.38 -18.07
CA LYS A 184 -14.03 1.56 -17.88
C LYS A 184 -13.96 2.58 -19.01
N ILE A 185 -12.81 2.76 -19.66
CA ILE A 185 -12.69 3.68 -20.80
C ILE A 185 -13.56 3.17 -21.95
N HIS A 186 -14.41 4.06 -22.46
CA HIS A 186 -15.29 3.81 -23.60
C HIS A 186 -15.62 5.13 -24.29
N ALA A 187 -15.43 5.18 -25.59
CA ALA A 187 -15.73 6.33 -26.44
C ALA A 187 -16.38 5.86 -27.74
N ARG A 188 -17.22 6.70 -28.33
CA ARG A 188 -17.85 6.46 -29.63
C ARG A 188 -18.02 7.76 -30.39
N SER A 189 -18.04 7.66 -31.72
CA SER A 189 -18.55 8.70 -32.62
C SER A 189 -19.90 8.26 -33.19
N ILE A 190 -19.92 7.17 -33.95
CA ILE A 190 -21.13 6.57 -34.56
C ILE A 190 -21.21 5.09 -34.14
N GLY A 191 -22.41 4.52 -34.09
CA GLY A 191 -22.62 3.13 -33.67
C GLY A 191 -24.05 2.65 -33.95
N PRO A 192 -24.41 1.44 -33.52
CA PRO A 192 -25.73 0.86 -33.77
C PRO A 192 -26.84 1.58 -32.99
N TYR A 193 -28.05 1.51 -33.54
CA TYR A 193 -29.27 2.12 -33.02
C TYR A 193 -30.33 1.07 -32.73
N SER A 194 -31.18 1.36 -31.74
CA SER A 194 -32.38 0.59 -31.45
C SER A 194 -33.42 0.76 -32.55
N LEU A 195 -33.98 -0.35 -33.05
CA LEU A 195 -35.02 -0.31 -34.08
C LEU A 195 -36.31 0.35 -33.61
N VAL A 196 -36.59 0.33 -32.31
CA VAL A 196 -37.83 0.85 -31.73
C VAL A 196 -37.75 2.36 -31.48
N THR A 197 -36.71 2.79 -30.76
CA THR A 197 -36.58 4.21 -30.33
C THR A 197 -35.73 5.05 -31.26
N GLN A 198 -35.02 4.43 -32.21
CA GLN A 198 -34.02 5.09 -33.05
C GLN A 198 -32.95 5.84 -32.24
N GLN A 199 -32.72 5.39 -31.00
CA GLN A 199 -31.66 5.89 -30.13
C GLN A 199 -30.42 5.00 -30.22
N PRO A 200 -29.21 5.54 -29.99
CA PRO A 200 -28.00 4.74 -29.83
C PRO A 200 -28.19 3.61 -28.81
N LEU A 201 -27.62 2.43 -29.08
CA LEU A 201 -27.62 1.33 -28.09
C LEU A 201 -26.87 1.71 -26.80
N GLY A 202 -27.07 0.96 -25.72
CA GLY A 202 -26.44 1.19 -24.42
C GLY A 202 -25.27 0.24 -24.14
N GLY A 203 -24.28 0.71 -23.39
CA GLY A 203 -23.21 -0.12 -22.86
C GLY A 203 -22.03 -0.38 -23.81
N LYS A 204 -20.85 -0.59 -23.21
CA LYS A 204 -19.57 -0.75 -23.93
C LYS A 204 -19.59 -1.90 -24.95
N ALA A 205 -20.20 -3.03 -24.61
CA ALA A 205 -20.24 -4.22 -25.45
C ALA A 205 -20.94 -4.01 -26.80
N GLN A 206 -21.87 -3.05 -26.88
CA GLN A 206 -22.64 -2.73 -28.09
C GLN A 206 -22.13 -1.46 -28.77
N PHE A 207 -20.94 -0.98 -28.41
CA PHE A 207 -20.46 0.35 -28.76
C PHE A 207 -21.49 1.45 -28.43
N GLY A 208 -22.21 1.26 -27.32
CA GLY A 208 -23.34 2.08 -26.93
C GLY A 208 -22.98 3.50 -26.49
N GLY A 209 -23.94 4.42 -26.52
CA GLY A 209 -23.76 5.78 -26.08
C GLY A 209 -23.92 5.96 -24.58
N GLN A 210 -23.40 7.08 -24.09
CA GLN A 210 -23.69 7.58 -22.76
C GLN A 210 -25.13 8.08 -22.74
N ARG A 211 -25.86 7.74 -21.69
CA ARG A 211 -27.20 8.29 -21.48
C ARG A 211 -27.04 9.74 -21.03
N PHE A 212 -27.59 10.66 -21.83
CA PHE A 212 -27.83 12.03 -21.39
C PHE A 212 -29.19 12.05 -20.67
N GLY A 213 -29.17 12.29 -19.36
CA GLY A 213 -30.35 12.20 -18.50
C GLY A 213 -31.02 13.55 -18.29
N GLU A 214 -32.11 13.52 -17.52
CA GLU A 214 -32.94 14.69 -17.25
C GLU A 214 -32.17 15.78 -16.48
N MET A 215 -31.32 15.40 -15.52
CA MET A 215 -30.52 16.35 -14.75
C MET A 215 -29.44 17.02 -15.60
N GLU A 216 -28.87 16.31 -16.57
CA GLU A 216 -27.92 16.90 -17.52
C GLU A 216 -28.59 17.90 -18.47
N VAL A 217 -29.85 17.66 -18.86
CA VAL A 217 -30.67 18.61 -19.63
C VAL A 217 -30.91 19.88 -18.82
N TRP A 218 -31.38 19.77 -17.57
CA TRP A 218 -31.59 20.93 -16.70
C TRP A 218 -30.34 21.77 -16.50
N ALA A 219 -29.17 21.11 -16.43
CA ALA A 219 -27.91 21.82 -16.34
C ALA A 219 -27.67 22.71 -17.57
N LEU A 220 -27.91 22.21 -18.79
CA LEU A 220 -27.76 23.01 -20.02
C LEU A 220 -28.80 24.13 -20.12
N GLU A 221 -30.06 23.86 -19.72
CA GLU A 221 -31.11 24.88 -19.67
C GLU A 221 -30.76 26.02 -18.72
N ALA A 222 -30.19 25.71 -17.53
CA ALA A 222 -29.77 26.70 -16.56
C ALA A 222 -28.66 27.63 -17.09
N TYR A 223 -27.81 27.14 -17.98
CA TYR A 223 -26.79 27.95 -18.67
C TYR A 223 -27.32 28.67 -19.91
N GLY A 224 -28.59 28.47 -20.29
CA GLY A 224 -29.16 29.03 -21.51
C GLY A 224 -28.54 28.45 -22.80
N ALA A 225 -27.95 27.25 -22.73
CA ALA A 225 -27.24 26.61 -23.84
C ALA A 225 -28.20 25.94 -24.84
N ALA A 226 -29.16 26.71 -25.37
CA ALA A 226 -30.26 26.21 -26.20
C ALA A 226 -29.77 25.52 -27.49
N TYR A 227 -28.75 26.08 -28.15
CA TYR A 227 -28.20 25.48 -29.37
C TYR A 227 -27.54 24.12 -29.09
N THR A 228 -26.73 24.01 -28.03
CA THR A 228 -26.06 22.76 -27.64
C THR A 228 -27.06 21.69 -27.18
N LEU A 229 -28.18 22.08 -26.59
CA LEU A 229 -29.24 21.13 -26.20
C LEU A 229 -30.05 20.63 -27.40
N GLN A 230 -30.14 21.43 -28.46
CA GLN A 230 -30.87 21.09 -29.68
C GLN A 230 -30.04 20.20 -30.64
N GLU A 231 -28.72 20.36 -30.66
CA GLU A 231 -27.75 19.54 -31.42
C GLU A 231 -27.81 18.05 -31.06
#